data_AF-A0A3B3ZMT8-F1
#
_entry.id   AF-A0A3B3ZMT8-F1
#
_cell.length_a   1.000
_cell.length_b   1.000
_cell.length_c   1.000
_cell.angle_alpha   90.00
_cell.angle_beta   90.00
_cell.angle_gamma   90.00
#
_symmetry.space_group_name_H-M   'P 1'
#
loop_
_entity.id
_entity.type
_entity.pdbx_description
1 polymer ?
#
loop_
_entity_poly.entity_id
_entity_poly.type
_entity_poly.pdbx_seq_one_letter_code
_entity_poly.pdbx_strand_id
1 'polypeptide(L)'
;MEGLSEFTEYLFESVEIPAPFDLLEPPTSGGFLKLSKPCCYIFPGGRGDSALFAVNGFNMLINGGSDRKSCFWKLVRHLDRVDSILLTHIGDDNLPGINSMLQRKMAEIEEEQSQGSTANSDWTNNMISPDIGVVFVNLPENLTNAEPNSRMRRTLDEIATTQQLLAKLNLRIESLQRPVGNIIEPVILFQKMGVGKLEMYVLNPAKNSKEMQYFMKHWKGTEKDTRV
;
A
#
# COMPACT_ATOMS: atom_id res chain seq x y z
N MET A 1 -37.65 4.76 13.92
CA MET A 1 -36.45 3.99 13.52
C MET A 1 -36.65 3.29 12.18
N GLU A 2 -37.88 2.92 11.78
CA GLU A 2 -38.18 2.33 10.45
C GLU A 2 -37.70 3.18 9.26
N GLY A 3 -38.01 4.48 9.21
CA GLY A 3 -37.61 5.32 8.07
C GLY A 3 -36.10 5.47 7.86
N LEU A 4 -35.26 5.23 8.88
CA LEU A 4 -33.80 5.16 8.70
C LEU A 4 -33.39 3.83 8.07
N SER A 5 -34.01 2.72 8.47
CA SER A 5 -33.78 1.38 7.89
C SER A 5 -34.18 1.37 6.41
N GLU A 6 -35.39 1.85 6.11
CA GLU A 6 -35.91 1.96 4.74
C GLU A 6 -35.00 2.82 3.86
N PHE A 7 -34.50 3.94 4.39
CA PHE A 7 -33.56 4.79 3.67
C PHE A 7 -32.21 4.10 3.44
N THR A 8 -31.67 3.39 4.44
CA THR A 8 -30.41 2.64 4.27
C THR A 8 -30.56 1.46 3.31
N GLU A 9 -31.68 0.75 3.34
CA GLU A 9 -32.00 -0.33 2.40
C GLU A 9 -32.13 0.21 0.98
N TYR A 10 -32.87 1.31 0.79
CA TYR A 10 -32.97 1.99 -0.49
C TYR A 10 -31.60 2.42 -1.05
N LEU A 11 -30.74 2.99 -0.19
CA LEU A 11 -29.37 3.32 -0.58
C LEU A 11 -28.57 2.06 -0.94
N PHE A 12 -28.70 0.98 -0.19
CA PHE A 12 -27.99 -0.27 -0.48
C PHE A 12 -28.40 -0.88 -1.82
N GLU A 13 -29.68 -0.79 -2.17
CA GLU A 13 -30.21 -1.22 -3.46
C GLU A 13 -29.81 -0.29 -4.62
N SER A 14 -29.58 1.00 -4.33
CA SER A 14 -29.27 2.02 -5.35
C SER A 14 -27.78 2.28 -5.55
N VAL A 15 -26.93 1.86 -4.61
CA VAL A 15 -25.48 2.12 -4.62
C VAL A 15 -24.74 0.90 -5.16
N GLU A 16 -24.26 1.00 -6.40
CA GLU A 16 -23.30 0.04 -6.94
C GLU A 16 -21.90 0.37 -6.42
N ILE A 17 -21.31 -0.55 -5.65
CA ILE A 17 -19.91 -0.48 -5.24
C ILE A 17 -19.09 -1.18 -6.33
N PRO A 18 -18.18 -0.47 -7.04
CA PRO A 18 -17.38 -1.10 -8.09
C PRO A 18 -16.55 -2.26 -7.53
N ALA A 19 -16.50 -3.38 -8.25
CA ALA A 19 -15.69 -4.50 -7.83
C ALA A 19 -14.19 -4.12 -7.88
N PRO A 20 -13.33 -4.73 -7.04
CA PRO A 20 -11.89 -4.49 -7.11
C PRO A 20 -11.30 -4.73 -8.52
N PHE A 21 -11.87 -5.69 -9.27
CA PHE A 21 -11.49 -6.01 -10.65
C PHE A 21 -11.85 -4.91 -11.66
N ASP A 22 -12.97 -4.21 -11.45
CA ASP A 22 -13.39 -3.09 -12.32
C ASP A 22 -12.55 -1.84 -12.04
N LEU A 23 -12.20 -1.64 -10.77
CA LEU A 23 -11.36 -0.54 -10.33
C LEU A 23 -9.92 -0.69 -10.86
N LEU A 24 -9.37 -1.89 -10.71
CA LEU A 24 -8.01 -2.26 -11.09
C LEU A 24 -8.03 -3.38 -12.13
N GLU A 25 -8.02 -2.93 -13.39
CA GLU A 25 -8.12 -3.77 -14.58
C GLU A 25 -7.00 -4.83 -14.68
N PRO A 26 -7.31 -6.06 -15.13
CA PRO A 26 -6.32 -7.10 -15.37
C PRO A 26 -5.24 -6.73 -16.40
N PRO A 27 -4.13 -7.48 -16.49
CA PRO A 27 -3.16 -7.32 -17.57
C PRO A 27 -3.79 -7.61 -18.94
N THR A 28 -3.47 -6.79 -19.94
CA THR A 28 -4.03 -6.91 -21.31
C THR A 28 -3.28 -7.89 -22.21
N SER A 29 -2.16 -8.43 -21.76
CA SER A 29 -1.30 -9.33 -22.52
C SER A 29 -0.76 -10.43 -21.62
N GLY A 30 -0.62 -11.65 -22.15
CA GLY A 30 0.04 -12.74 -21.43
C GLY A 30 1.53 -12.45 -21.19
N GLY A 31 2.01 -12.83 -20.00
CA GLY A 31 3.41 -12.70 -19.60
C GLY A 31 3.74 -11.41 -18.85
N PHE A 32 4.92 -11.39 -18.23
CA PHE A 32 5.35 -10.31 -17.34
C PHE A 32 6.39 -9.38 -17.98
N LEU A 33 6.24 -8.09 -17.71
CA LEU A 33 7.19 -7.05 -18.03
C LEU A 33 8.48 -7.25 -17.21
N LYS A 34 9.61 -7.40 -17.90
CA LYS A 34 10.95 -7.49 -17.27
C LYS A 34 11.71 -6.17 -17.39
N LEU A 35 11.93 -5.51 -16.25
CA LEU A 35 12.73 -4.29 -16.15
C LEU A 35 14.19 -4.66 -15.91
N SER A 36 15.01 -4.59 -16.96
CA SER A 36 16.41 -5.05 -16.93
C SER A 36 17.43 -3.95 -16.65
N LYS A 37 17.07 -2.69 -16.86
CA LYS A 37 17.92 -1.52 -16.57
C LYS A 37 17.41 -0.80 -15.33
N PRO A 38 18.30 -0.23 -14.51
CA PRO A 38 17.89 0.68 -13.44
C PRO A 38 16.99 1.80 -13.99
N CYS A 39 15.79 1.91 -13.47
CA CYS A 39 14.81 2.90 -13.91
C CYS A 39 13.92 3.36 -12.74
N CYS A 40 13.39 4.56 -12.88
CA CYS A 40 12.40 5.14 -11.98
C CYS A 40 11.22 5.61 -12.82
N TYR A 41 10.04 5.03 -12.57
CA TYR A 41 8.78 5.49 -13.14
C TYR A 41 8.09 6.38 -12.11
N ILE A 42 7.66 7.56 -12.54
CA ILE A 42 6.92 8.49 -11.68
C ILE A 42 5.47 8.51 -12.17
N PHE A 43 4.53 8.31 -11.26
CA PHE A 43 3.11 8.32 -11.53
C PHE A 43 2.47 9.51 -10.81
N PRO A 44 2.25 10.63 -11.52
CA PRO A 44 1.63 11.81 -10.93
C PRO A 44 0.18 11.48 -10.54
N GLY A 45 -0.14 11.58 -9.25
CA GLY A 45 -1.46 11.24 -8.69
C GLY A 45 -2.35 12.46 -8.40
N GLY A 46 -1.88 13.65 -8.75
CA GLY A 46 -2.51 14.92 -8.39
C GLY A 46 -2.31 15.23 -6.92
N ARG A 47 -3.08 14.56 -6.04
CA ARG A 47 -2.87 14.62 -4.59
C ARG A 47 -2.10 13.38 -4.15
N GLY A 48 -0.80 13.56 -3.96
CA GLY A 48 0.16 12.51 -3.64
C GLY A 48 0.59 11.72 -4.86
N ASP A 49 1.90 11.60 -5.03
CA ASP A 49 2.52 10.89 -6.14
C ASP A 49 2.97 9.49 -5.70
N SER A 50 3.14 8.61 -6.68
CA SER A 50 3.78 7.32 -6.49
C SER A 50 4.92 7.13 -7.49
N ALA A 51 5.84 6.23 -7.17
CA ALA A 51 6.94 5.89 -8.06
C ALA A 51 7.27 4.41 -7.99
N LEU A 52 7.80 3.85 -9.08
CA LEU A 52 8.38 2.51 -9.09
C LEU A 52 9.87 2.63 -9.39
N PHE A 53 10.70 2.20 -8.44
CA PHE A 53 12.13 2.00 -8.65
C PHE A 53 12.37 0.54 -9.01
N ALA A 54 13.00 0.31 -10.16
CA ALA A 54 13.31 -1.03 -10.61
C ALA A 54 14.79 -1.16 -10.99
N VAL A 55 15.39 -2.26 -10.57
CA VAL A 55 16.67 -2.76 -11.07
C VAL A 55 16.45 -4.19 -11.54
N ASN A 56 17.45 -4.77 -12.22
CA ASN A 56 17.32 -6.14 -12.74
C ASN A 56 17.05 -7.16 -11.63
N GLY A 57 15.79 -7.62 -11.54
CA GLY A 57 15.33 -8.60 -10.56
C GLY A 57 14.86 -8.02 -9.23
N PHE A 58 14.63 -6.70 -9.14
CA PHE A 58 14.04 -6.09 -7.95
C PHE A 58 13.20 -4.85 -8.28
N ASN A 59 11.97 -4.82 -7.77
CA ASN A 59 10.99 -3.75 -7.93
C ASN A 59 10.56 -3.20 -6.56
N MET A 60 10.70 -1.89 -6.36
CA MET A 60 10.21 -1.16 -5.18
C MET A 60 9.15 -0.14 -5.59
N LEU A 61 7.92 -0.35 -5.13
CA LEU A 61 6.84 0.63 -5.26
C LEU A 61 6.93 1.62 -4.08
N ILE A 62 6.93 2.91 -4.37
CA ILE A 62 6.97 3.98 -3.37
C ILE A 62 5.64 4.73 -3.42
N ASN A 63 4.92 4.74 -2.29
CA ASN A 63 3.59 5.33 -2.13
C ASN A 63 2.53 4.80 -3.14
N GLY A 64 1.27 5.20 -2.95
CA GLY A 64 0.15 4.80 -3.81
C GLY A 64 -0.72 5.93 -4.35
N GLY A 65 -0.56 7.16 -3.85
CA GLY A 65 -1.41 8.30 -4.22
C GLY A 65 -2.82 8.28 -3.59
N SER A 66 -3.55 9.38 -3.76
CA SER A 66 -4.89 9.57 -3.16
C SER A 66 -6.04 8.84 -3.85
N ASP A 67 -5.86 8.37 -5.08
CA ASP A 67 -6.93 7.77 -5.88
C ASP A 67 -6.95 6.25 -5.69
N ARG A 68 -8.15 5.68 -5.51
CA ARG A 68 -8.37 4.23 -5.47
C ARG A 68 -8.16 3.62 -6.86
N LYS A 69 -8.35 4.38 -7.95
CA LYS A 69 -7.88 4.00 -9.28
C LYS A 69 -6.39 4.34 -9.38
N SER A 70 -5.59 3.51 -8.74
CA SER A 70 -4.14 3.69 -8.60
C SER A 70 -3.44 4.06 -9.91
N CYS A 71 -2.74 5.20 -9.94
CA CYS A 71 -2.07 5.69 -11.14
C CYS A 71 -0.93 4.77 -11.61
N PHE A 72 -0.25 4.11 -10.68
CA PHE A 72 0.81 3.13 -10.95
C PHE A 72 0.31 1.82 -11.57
N TRP A 73 -1.00 1.52 -11.44
CA TRP A 73 -1.56 0.21 -11.78
C TRP A 73 -1.36 -0.15 -13.24
N LYS A 74 -1.43 0.84 -14.14
CA LYS A 74 -1.21 0.65 -15.59
C LYS A 74 0.11 -0.04 -15.93
N LEU A 75 1.14 0.15 -15.10
CA LEU A 75 2.44 -0.49 -15.25
C LEU A 75 2.59 -1.69 -14.31
N VAL A 76 2.23 -1.51 -13.03
CA VAL A 76 2.43 -2.51 -11.99
C VAL A 76 1.66 -3.81 -12.25
N ARG A 77 0.48 -3.75 -12.89
CA ARG A 77 -0.28 -4.96 -13.27
C ARG A 77 0.49 -5.89 -14.21
N HIS A 78 1.47 -5.37 -14.96
CA HIS A 78 2.26 -6.19 -15.88
C HIS A 78 3.50 -6.78 -15.22
N LEU A 79 3.78 -6.49 -13.95
CA LEU A 79 4.90 -7.08 -13.23
C LEU A 79 4.49 -8.43 -12.67
N ASP A 80 5.47 -9.34 -12.60
CA ASP A 80 5.34 -10.60 -11.86
C ASP A 80 5.30 -10.34 -10.35
N ARG A 81 6.14 -9.40 -9.90
CA ARG A 81 6.36 -9.13 -8.48
C ARG A 81 6.70 -7.66 -8.21
N VAL A 82 6.16 -7.15 -7.12
CA VAL A 82 6.63 -5.96 -6.40
C VAL A 82 7.37 -6.45 -5.16
N ASP A 83 8.71 -6.51 -5.23
CA ASP A 83 9.56 -7.07 -4.17
C ASP A 83 9.46 -6.29 -2.86
N SER A 84 9.22 -4.98 -2.95
CA SER A 84 8.97 -4.17 -1.77
C SER A 84 8.02 -3.00 -2.03
N ILE A 85 7.27 -2.63 -1.01
CA ILE A 85 6.48 -1.40 -0.98
C ILE A 85 7.08 -0.50 0.10
N LEU A 86 7.31 0.76 -0.22
CA LEU A 86 7.82 1.77 0.69
C LEU A 86 6.77 2.88 0.87
N LEU A 87 6.19 2.97 2.06
CA LEU A 87 5.27 4.05 2.41
C LEU A 87 6.02 5.12 3.20
N THR A 88 6.23 6.26 2.56
CA THR A 88 6.98 7.38 3.13
C THR A 88 6.27 8.03 4.32
N HIS A 89 4.94 8.02 4.29
CA HIS A 89 4.08 8.55 5.33
C HIS A 89 2.71 7.88 5.25
N ILE A 90 1.91 8.11 6.29
CA ILE A 90 0.53 7.64 6.41
C ILE A 90 -0.40 8.82 6.15
N GLY A 91 -1.27 8.72 5.13
CA GLY A 91 -2.08 9.86 4.69
C GLY A 91 -3.20 9.49 3.72
N ASP A 92 -4.19 10.38 3.63
CA ASP A 92 -5.30 10.30 2.65
C ASP A 92 -4.86 10.55 1.20
N ASP A 93 -3.61 10.97 1.03
CA ASP A 93 -2.91 11.19 -0.22
C ASP A 93 -1.98 10.04 -0.64
N ASN A 94 -1.97 8.94 0.12
CA ASN A 94 -1.07 7.81 -0.14
C ASN A 94 -1.77 6.45 -0.03
N LEU A 95 -2.47 6.23 1.08
CA LEU A 95 -3.05 4.93 1.41
C LEU A 95 -4.15 4.44 0.48
N PRO A 96 -5.04 5.29 -0.09
CA PRO A 96 -6.12 4.81 -0.94
C PRO A 96 -5.63 3.97 -2.13
N GLY A 97 -4.55 4.38 -2.80
CA GLY A 97 -4.00 3.60 -3.91
C GLY A 97 -3.41 2.26 -3.46
N ILE A 98 -2.66 2.25 -2.35
CA ILE A 98 -2.13 0.99 -1.79
C ILE A 98 -3.26 0.05 -1.38
N ASN A 99 -4.27 0.56 -0.68
CA ASN A 99 -5.42 -0.21 -0.25
C ASN A 99 -6.17 -0.82 -1.43
N SER A 100 -6.36 -0.07 -2.53
CA SER A 100 -7.00 -0.60 -3.74
C SER A 100 -6.24 -1.81 -4.32
N MET A 101 -4.91 -1.77 -4.36
CA MET A 101 -4.08 -2.87 -4.85
C MET A 101 -4.15 -4.08 -3.92
N LEU A 102 -4.09 -3.87 -2.61
CA LEU A 102 -4.20 -4.95 -1.62
C LEU A 102 -5.60 -5.58 -1.62
N GLN A 103 -6.66 -4.77 -1.76
CA GLN A 103 -8.04 -5.27 -1.93
C GLN A 103 -8.17 -6.11 -3.19
N ARG A 104 -7.56 -5.68 -4.30
CA ARG A 104 -7.53 -6.44 -5.55
C ARG A 104 -6.82 -7.79 -5.41
N LYS A 105 -5.71 -7.86 -4.67
CA LYS A 105 -5.01 -9.12 -4.36
C LYS A 105 -5.84 -10.03 -3.43
N MET A 106 -6.57 -9.46 -2.48
CA MET A 106 -7.47 -10.23 -1.62
C MET A 106 -8.64 -10.83 -2.40
N ALA A 107 -9.28 -10.04 -3.26
CA ALA A 107 -10.38 -10.51 -4.09
C ALA A 107 -9.94 -11.65 -5.03
N GLU A 108 -8.72 -11.58 -5.57
CA GLU A 108 -8.10 -12.66 -6.35
C GLU A 108 -8.00 -13.97 -5.56
N ILE A 109 -7.46 -13.91 -4.33
CA ILE A 109 -7.31 -15.08 -3.47
C ILE A 109 -8.68 -15.66 -3.05
N GLU A 110 -9.65 -14.81 -2.75
CA GLU A 110 -11.02 -15.22 -2.37
C GLU A 110 -11.74 -15.91 -3.55
N GLU A 111 -11.57 -15.39 -4.77
CA GLU A 111 -12.09 -16.02 -5.99
C GLU A 111 -11.41 -17.35 -6.31
N GLU A 112 -10.08 -17.44 -6.20
CA GLU A 112 -9.33 -18.68 -6.41
C GLU A 112 -9.78 -19.80 -5.46
N GLN A 113 -10.05 -19.47 -4.20
CA GLN A 113 -10.56 -20.44 -3.22
C GLN A 113 -12.01 -20.87 -3.51
N SER A 114 -12.81 -19.99 -4.11
CA SER A 114 -14.22 -20.23 -4.40
C SER A 114 -14.45 -21.08 -5.65
N GLN A 115 -13.56 -20.98 -6.65
CA GLN A 115 -13.75 -21.65 -7.96
C GLN A 115 -13.28 -23.12 -8.02
N GLY A 116 -12.62 -23.65 -6.98
CA GLY A 116 -12.20 -25.05 -6.93
C GLY A 116 -11.25 -25.47 -8.08
N SER A 117 -11.05 -26.78 -8.26
CA SER A 117 -10.06 -27.35 -9.19
C SER A 117 -10.44 -27.34 -10.68
N THR A 118 -11.46 -26.58 -11.09
CA THR A 118 -11.92 -26.45 -12.48
C THR A 118 -11.54 -25.11 -13.13
N ALA A 119 -10.47 -24.46 -12.68
CA ALA A 119 -10.01 -23.20 -13.24
C ALA A 119 -9.63 -23.36 -14.72
N ASN A 120 -10.38 -22.68 -15.58
CA ASN A 120 -10.12 -22.55 -17.01
C ASN A 120 -8.79 -21.80 -17.19
N SER A 121 -7.91 -22.27 -18.08
CA SER A 121 -6.53 -21.75 -18.26
C SER A 121 -6.43 -20.24 -18.52
N ASP A 122 -7.52 -19.65 -18.99
CA ASP A 122 -7.60 -18.23 -19.33
C ASP A 122 -7.79 -17.33 -18.09
N TRP A 123 -8.42 -17.85 -17.02
CA TRP A 123 -8.58 -17.15 -15.74
C TRP A 123 -7.23 -16.95 -15.04
N THR A 124 -6.43 -18.03 -14.98
CA THR A 124 -5.09 -18.03 -14.39
C THR A 124 -4.10 -17.17 -15.16
N ASN A 125 -4.30 -16.89 -16.45
CA ASN A 125 -3.32 -16.11 -17.21
C ASN A 125 -3.63 -14.61 -17.25
N ASN A 126 -4.88 -14.21 -17.02
CA ASN A 126 -5.33 -12.85 -17.27
C ASN A 126 -5.88 -12.11 -16.04
N MET A 127 -5.93 -12.71 -14.84
CA MET A 127 -6.45 -12.03 -13.63
C MET A 127 -5.41 -11.85 -12.52
N ILE A 128 -4.16 -12.26 -12.72
CA ILE A 128 -3.14 -12.24 -11.66
C ILE A 128 -2.60 -10.83 -11.45
N SER A 129 -2.70 -10.36 -10.21
CA SER A 129 -2.00 -9.19 -9.70
C SER A 129 -0.61 -9.58 -9.18
N PRO A 130 0.40 -8.68 -9.28
CA PRO A 130 1.77 -9.00 -8.90
C PRO A 130 1.87 -9.52 -7.48
N ASP A 131 2.80 -10.43 -7.25
CA ASP A 131 3.14 -10.83 -5.89
C ASP A 131 3.75 -9.67 -5.12
N ILE A 132 3.44 -9.59 -3.82
CA ILE A 132 3.87 -8.50 -2.95
C ILE A 132 4.85 -9.05 -1.93
N GLY A 133 6.04 -8.47 -1.91
CA GLY A 133 7.07 -8.79 -0.92
C GLY A 133 6.88 -8.04 0.39
N VAL A 134 7.94 -7.38 0.84
CA VAL A 134 7.96 -6.68 2.14
C VAL A 134 7.34 -5.29 2.05
N VAL A 135 6.60 -4.88 3.07
CA VAL A 135 6.02 -3.53 3.17
C VAL A 135 6.75 -2.75 4.25
N PHE A 136 7.50 -1.74 3.84
CA PHE A 136 8.17 -0.81 4.72
C PHE A 136 7.23 0.34 5.09
N VAL A 137 6.84 0.41 6.36
CA VAL A 137 5.90 1.44 6.84
C VAL A 137 6.03 1.65 8.35
N ASN A 138 5.88 2.90 8.78
CA ASN A 138 5.78 3.27 10.19
C ASN A 138 4.31 3.45 10.59
N LEU A 139 3.64 2.34 10.93
CA LEU A 139 2.23 2.37 11.35
C LEU A 139 2.09 2.73 12.85
N PRO A 140 1.04 3.48 13.23
CA PRO A 140 0.71 3.71 14.63
C PRO A 140 0.14 2.43 15.28
N GLU A 141 0.57 2.14 16.52
CA GLU A 141 0.15 0.93 17.24
C GLU A 141 -1.26 1.04 17.85
N ASN A 142 -1.72 2.26 18.19
CA ASN A 142 -3.00 2.48 18.88
C ASN A 142 -3.89 3.51 18.17
N LEU A 143 -4.94 3.05 17.50
CA LEU A 143 -5.91 3.91 16.81
C LEU A 143 -7.08 4.38 17.70
N THR A 144 -7.27 3.79 18.88
CA THR A 144 -8.55 3.80 19.64
C THR A 144 -8.96 5.07 20.39
N ASN A 145 -8.09 6.08 20.52
CA ASN A 145 -8.30 7.18 21.49
C ASN A 145 -8.34 8.60 20.88
N ALA A 146 -8.99 8.81 19.73
CA ALA A 146 -9.12 10.15 19.17
C ALA A 146 -10.58 10.55 18.95
N GLU A 147 -10.90 11.84 19.14
CA GLU A 147 -12.06 12.49 18.54
C GLU A 147 -11.63 13.15 17.23
N PRO A 148 -11.65 12.44 16.10
CA PRO A 148 -11.15 12.96 14.84
C PRO A 148 -12.10 13.99 14.21
N ASN A 149 -11.52 15.08 13.70
CA ASN A 149 -12.17 15.92 12.71
C ASN A 149 -12.44 15.13 11.40
N SER A 150 -13.29 15.65 10.50
CA SER A 150 -13.73 14.91 9.29
C SER A 150 -12.58 14.42 8.39
N ARG A 151 -11.51 15.21 8.23
CA ARG A 151 -10.34 14.81 7.42
C ARG A 151 -9.57 13.67 8.07
N MET A 152 -9.34 13.76 9.39
CA MET A 152 -8.66 12.69 10.12
C MET A 152 -9.46 11.39 10.16
N ARG A 153 -10.80 11.45 10.17
CA ARG A 153 -11.64 10.25 10.09
C ARG A 153 -11.29 9.43 8.87
N ARG A 154 -11.24 10.07 7.69
CA ARG A 154 -10.86 9.41 6.44
C ARG A 154 -9.47 8.78 6.54
N THR A 155 -8.47 9.50 7.06
CA THR A 155 -7.12 8.95 7.22
C THR A 155 -7.09 7.77 8.19
N LEU A 156 -7.84 7.82 9.30
CA LEU A 156 -7.95 6.70 10.25
C LEU A 156 -8.59 5.47 9.61
N ASP A 157 -9.64 5.66 8.82
CA ASP A 157 -10.32 4.58 8.10
C ASP A 157 -9.37 3.92 7.09
N GLU A 158 -8.59 4.72 6.34
CA GLU A 158 -7.60 4.19 5.40
C GLU A 158 -6.47 3.43 6.13
N ILE A 159 -6.03 3.86 7.32
CA ILE A 159 -5.03 3.14 8.11
C ILE A 159 -5.59 1.82 8.63
N ALA A 160 -6.80 1.84 9.19
CA ALA A 160 -7.45 0.64 9.70
C ALA A 160 -7.62 -0.39 8.56
N THR A 161 -8.05 0.08 7.38
CA THR A 161 -8.13 -0.73 6.16
C THR A 161 -6.76 -1.29 5.78
N THR A 162 -5.71 -0.46 5.79
CA THR A 162 -4.34 -0.89 5.48
C THR A 162 -3.89 -2.01 6.44
N GLN A 163 -4.05 -1.82 7.75
CA GLN A 163 -3.68 -2.80 8.76
C GLN A 163 -4.42 -4.12 8.59
N GLN A 164 -5.73 -4.06 8.33
CA GLN A 164 -6.55 -5.23 8.10
C GLN A 164 -6.10 -6.01 6.86
N LEU A 165 -5.85 -5.32 5.74
CA LEU A 165 -5.44 -5.94 4.48
C LEU A 165 -4.05 -6.57 4.59
N LEU A 166 -3.08 -5.85 5.18
CA LEU A 166 -1.74 -6.38 5.40
C LEU A 166 -1.77 -7.66 6.27
N ALA A 167 -2.60 -7.67 7.32
CA ALA A 167 -2.77 -8.83 8.18
C ALA A 167 -3.44 -10.01 7.46
N LYS A 168 -4.53 -9.77 6.72
CA LYS A 168 -5.24 -10.82 5.96
C LYS A 168 -4.39 -11.43 4.84
N LEU A 169 -3.58 -10.62 4.16
CA LEU A 169 -2.61 -11.07 3.16
C LEU A 169 -1.35 -11.70 3.75
N ASN A 170 -1.19 -11.67 5.09
CA ASN A 170 -0.01 -12.14 5.79
C ASN A 170 1.31 -11.52 5.24
N LEU A 171 1.28 -10.22 4.94
CA LEU A 171 2.44 -9.52 4.39
C LEU A 171 3.44 -9.16 5.50
N ARG A 172 4.73 -9.33 5.20
CA ARG A 172 5.80 -8.92 6.12
C ARG A 172 5.88 -7.40 6.17
N ILE A 173 5.75 -6.85 7.38
CA ILE A 173 5.87 -5.41 7.64
C ILE A 173 7.22 -5.13 8.31
N GLU A 174 7.92 -4.11 7.84
CA GLU A 174 9.16 -3.63 8.44
C GLU A 174 9.08 -2.12 8.73
N SER A 175 9.54 -1.71 9.91
CA SER A 175 9.56 -0.29 10.28
C SER A 175 10.83 0.39 9.76
N LEU A 176 10.67 1.62 9.26
CA LEU A 176 11.77 2.47 8.83
C LEU A 176 12.15 3.41 9.96
N GLN A 177 12.95 2.90 10.88
CA GLN A 177 13.53 3.68 11.96
C GLN A 177 15.02 3.41 12.01
N ARG A 178 15.81 4.47 12.07
CA ARG A 178 17.26 4.33 12.27
C ARG A 178 17.51 3.77 13.69
N PRO A 179 18.22 2.65 13.85
CA PRO A 179 18.58 2.12 15.16
C PRO A 179 19.33 3.14 16.03
N VAL A 180 19.25 2.97 17.35
CA VAL A 180 19.95 3.85 18.31
C VAL A 180 21.45 3.55 18.25
N GLY A 181 22.23 4.45 17.65
CA GLY A 181 23.68 4.31 17.52
C GLY A 181 24.26 5.27 16.49
N ASN A 182 25.60 5.38 16.45
CA ASN A 182 26.32 6.19 15.47
C ASN A 182 26.55 5.45 14.14
N ILE A 183 26.39 4.13 14.11
CA ILE A 183 26.57 3.30 12.92
C ILE A 183 25.19 3.06 12.29
N ILE A 184 25.07 3.37 10.99
CA ILE A 184 23.85 3.12 10.21
C ILE A 184 24.03 1.78 9.50
N GLU A 185 23.39 0.74 10.04
CA GLU A 185 23.35 -0.57 9.40
C GLU A 185 22.38 -0.55 8.21
N PRO A 186 22.80 -1.04 7.02
CA PRO A 186 21.94 -1.08 5.85
C PRO A 186 20.89 -2.19 5.94
N VAL A 187 19.71 -1.92 5.42
CA VAL A 187 18.72 -2.95 5.07
C VAL A 187 19.08 -3.50 3.69
N ILE A 188 19.37 -4.79 3.60
CA ILE A 188 19.63 -5.45 2.31
C ILE A 188 18.28 -5.69 1.63
N LEU A 189 18.03 -4.95 0.56
CA LEU A 189 16.79 -5.05 -0.23
C LEU A 189 16.84 -6.20 -1.23
N PHE A 190 18.00 -6.39 -1.85
CA PHE A 190 18.22 -7.40 -2.89
C PHE A 190 19.69 -7.79 -2.96
N GLN A 191 19.96 -9.04 -3.28
CA GLN A 191 21.32 -9.52 -3.50
C GLN A 191 21.33 -10.51 -4.66
N LYS A 192 22.24 -10.29 -5.60
CA LYS A 192 22.49 -11.20 -6.72
C LYS A 192 23.93 -11.70 -6.66
N MET A 193 24.07 -13.01 -6.47
CA MET A 193 25.36 -13.68 -6.37
C MET A 193 26.25 -13.34 -7.58
N GLY A 194 27.48 -12.92 -7.33
CA GLY A 194 28.43 -12.51 -8.36
C GLY A 194 28.18 -11.15 -9.02
N VAL A 195 27.10 -10.44 -8.66
CA VAL A 195 26.78 -9.11 -9.22
C VAL A 195 26.85 -8.02 -8.14
N GLY A 196 26.23 -8.24 -6.98
CA GLY A 196 26.23 -7.27 -5.89
C GLY A 196 24.96 -7.30 -5.04
N LYS A 197 24.78 -6.27 -4.23
CA LYS A 197 23.60 -6.07 -3.36
C LYS A 197 23.07 -4.64 -3.48
N LEU A 198 21.77 -4.50 -3.30
CA LEU A 198 21.07 -3.24 -3.13
C LEU A 198 20.81 -3.03 -1.65
N GLU A 199 21.31 -1.92 -1.11
CA GLU A 199 21.24 -1.57 0.29
C GLU A 199 20.47 -0.27 0.48
N MET A 200 19.62 -0.24 1.51
CA MET A 200 18.89 0.95 1.92
C MET A 200 19.38 1.40 3.30
N TYR A 201 19.79 2.66 3.40
CA TYR A 201 20.23 3.27 4.64
C TYR A 201 19.12 4.16 5.19
N VAL A 202 18.53 3.75 6.32
CA VAL A 202 17.52 4.56 7.00
C VAL A 202 18.21 5.65 7.80
N LEU A 203 18.11 6.88 7.34
CA LEU A 203 18.75 8.03 7.99
C LEU A 203 17.88 8.58 9.14
N ASN A 204 16.56 8.65 8.90
CA ASN A 204 15.57 9.20 9.82
C ASN A 204 14.20 8.54 9.62
N PRO A 205 13.31 8.59 10.62
CA PRO A 205 13.54 9.08 11.98
C PRO A 205 14.40 8.11 12.80
N ALA A 206 15.09 8.62 13.83
CA ALA A 206 15.78 7.75 14.79
C ALA A 206 14.77 7.04 15.70
N LYS A 207 15.03 5.77 15.99
CA LYS A 207 14.21 4.98 16.90
C LYS A 207 14.15 5.67 18.27
N ASN A 208 12.95 5.81 18.82
CA ASN A 208 12.68 6.50 20.09
C ASN A 208 13.13 7.97 20.15
N SER A 209 13.33 8.64 19.01
CA SER A 209 13.62 10.08 19.04
C SER A 209 12.44 10.87 19.58
N LYS A 210 12.71 12.05 20.17
CA LYS A 210 11.66 12.93 20.67
C LYS A 210 10.73 13.36 19.54
N GLU A 211 11.29 13.58 18.36
CA GLU A 211 10.56 13.95 17.14
C GLU A 211 9.63 12.81 16.70
N MET A 212 10.09 11.56 16.75
CA MET A 212 9.27 10.40 16.38
C MET A 212 8.16 10.16 17.41
N GLN A 213 8.46 10.25 18.70
CA GLN A 213 7.44 10.15 19.75
C GLN A 213 6.41 11.29 19.65
N TYR A 214 6.89 12.50 19.38
CA TYR A 214 6.02 13.65 19.15
C TYR A 214 5.14 13.43 17.92
N PHE A 215 5.70 13.03 16.79
CA PHE A 215 4.94 12.71 15.59
C PHE A 215 3.88 11.63 15.86
N MET A 216 4.25 10.49 16.46
CA MET A 216 3.31 9.40 16.74
C MET A 216 2.22 9.77 17.75
N LYS A 217 2.46 10.76 18.61
CA LYS A 217 1.46 11.29 19.55
C LYS A 217 0.55 12.35 18.91
N HIS A 218 1.09 13.20 18.03
CA HIS A 218 0.39 14.38 17.50
C HIS A 218 -0.03 14.26 16.02
N TRP A 219 0.28 13.14 15.34
CA TRP A 219 -0.18 12.90 13.96
C TRP A 219 -1.71 12.94 13.84
N LYS A 220 -2.41 12.72 14.97
CA LYS A 220 -3.86 12.82 15.13
C LYS A 220 -4.36 14.26 15.27
N GLY A 221 -3.61 15.33 14.94
CA GLY A 221 -4.14 16.69 14.80
C GLY A 221 -4.97 17.28 15.97
N THR A 222 -4.86 16.72 17.18
CA THR A 222 -5.72 17.04 18.33
C THR A 222 -5.25 18.25 19.13
N GLU A 223 -4.04 18.77 18.90
CA GLU A 223 -3.55 19.96 19.58
C GLU A 223 -3.40 21.11 18.57
N LYS A 224 -4.06 22.24 18.86
CA LYS A 224 -3.75 23.51 18.18
C LYS A 224 -2.31 23.86 18.53
N ASP A 225 -1.45 23.91 17.50
CA ASP A 225 -0.12 24.51 17.63
C ASP A 225 -0.29 25.91 18.23
N THR A 226 0.12 26.07 19.48
CA THR A 226 0.10 27.36 20.22
C THR A 226 1.46 28.07 20.11
N ARG A 227 2.30 27.68 19.15
CA ARG A 227 3.59 28.32 18.92
C ARG A 227 3.57 29.12 17.62
N VAL A 228 3.19 30.39 17.77
CA VAL A 228 3.65 31.50 16.92
C VAL A 228 4.72 32.24 17.69
#